data_AF-A0A3S2TIT5-F1
#
_entry.id   AF-A0A3S2TIT5-F1
#
_cell.length_a   1.000
_cell.length_b   1.000
_cell.length_c   1.000
_cell.angle_alpha   90.00
_cell.angle_beta   90.00
_cell.angle_gamma   90.00
#
_symmetry.space_group_name_H-M   'P 1'
#
loop_
_entity.id
_entity.type
_entity.pdbx_description
1 polymer ?
#
loop_
_entity_poly.entity_id
_entity_poly.type
_entity_poly.pdbx_seq_one_letter_code
_entity_poly.pdbx_strand_id
1 'polypeptide(L)'
;MSSSPMATELTYHLAGASWSLVLEASVVSFLMGQAQRGRTSRERIGQLYSRDLSSTRIVIDAATQLEPLQSSYARVTFDAQRMAAERRTQFERGLHFVGLWHTHPEPEPVPSELDRRLAEDHAGAASDMRAGIVFMIVGNLRSSRSLRVWVQESASPSARLEGRLLPMEQVPVEAAQRG
;
A
#
# COMPACT_ATOMS: atom_id res chain seq x y z
N MET A 1 -4.24 9.51 -32.35
CA MET A 1 -3.71 9.82 -31.00
C MET A 1 -4.38 8.85 -30.04
N SER A 2 -3.71 7.76 -29.67
CA SER A 2 -4.29 6.79 -28.72
C SER A 2 -4.28 7.39 -27.33
N SER A 3 -5.45 7.73 -26.80
CA SER A 3 -5.60 7.92 -25.36
C SER A 3 -5.25 6.60 -24.68
N SER A 4 -4.15 6.59 -23.91
CA SER A 4 -3.96 5.55 -22.90
C SER A 4 -5.22 5.52 -22.03
N PRO A 5 -5.77 4.35 -21.68
CA PRO A 5 -6.88 4.30 -20.74
C PRO A 5 -6.42 4.99 -19.45
N MET A 6 -7.11 6.08 -19.08
CA MET A 6 -6.94 6.71 -17.77
C MET A 6 -7.22 5.62 -16.74
N ALA A 7 -6.29 5.38 -15.81
CA ALA A 7 -6.51 4.37 -14.78
C ALA A 7 -7.80 4.72 -14.03
N THR A 8 -8.67 3.75 -13.83
CA THR A 8 -9.87 3.92 -13.02
C THR A 8 -9.51 3.78 -11.55
N GLU A 9 -10.28 4.43 -10.68
CA GLU A 9 -10.19 4.16 -9.24
C GLU A 9 -10.37 2.67 -8.93
N LEU A 10 -9.71 2.21 -7.88
CA LEU A 10 -9.80 0.82 -7.41
C LEU A 10 -10.31 0.79 -5.98
N THR A 11 -11.24 -0.10 -5.66
CA THR A 11 -11.76 -0.29 -4.31
C THR A 11 -11.37 -1.67 -3.79
N TYR A 12 -11.00 -1.73 -2.51
CA TYR A 12 -10.60 -2.94 -1.81
C TYR A 12 -11.40 -3.11 -0.53
N HIS A 13 -11.80 -4.34 -0.23
CA HIS A 13 -12.51 -4.70 0.98
C HIS A 13 -11.73 -5.72 1.79
N LEU A 14 -11.73 -5.55 3.11
CA LEU A 14 -11.28 -6.58 4.04
C LEU A 14 -12.50 -7.38 4.50
N ALA A 15 -12.40 -8.71 4.46
CA ALA A 15 -13.49 -9.58 4.87
C ALA A 15 -13.93 -9.29 6.33
N GLY A 16 -15.20 -8.97 6.52
CA GLY A 16 -15.77 -8.62 7.83
C GLY A 16 -15.55 -7.18 8.29
N ALA A 17 -14.83 -6.35 7.52
CA ALA A 17 -14.67 -4.93 7.82
C ALA A 17 -15.86 -4.11 7.29
N SER A 18 -16.28 -3.09 8.04
CA SER A 18 -17.29 -2.10 7.63
C SER A 18 -16.73 -0.94 6.81
N TRP A 19 -15.43 -0.95 6.54
CA TRP A 19 -14.71 0.08 5.81
C TRP A 19 -14.06 -0.50 4.54
N SER A 20 -13.72 0.39 3.61
CA SER A 20 -13.08 0.07 2.34
C SER A 20 -11.87 0.97 2.09
N LEU A 21 -10.88 0.45 1.38
CA LEU A 21 -9.75 1.22 0.89
C LEU A 21 -9.98 1.57 -0.58
N VAL A 22 -9.73 2.81 -0.95
CA VAL A 22 -9.92 3.30 -2.32
C VAL A 22 -8.65 3.93 -2.81
N LEU A 23 -8.18 3.52 -3.98
CA LEU A 23 -7.07 4.17 -4.67
C LEU A 23 -7.63 5.14 -5.71
N GLU A 24 -7.28 6.42 -5.60
CA GLU A 24 -7.59 7.38 -6.66
C GLU A 24 -6.92 6.97 -7.98
N ALA A 25 -7.55 7.34 -9.10
CA ALA A 25 -7.04 7.09 -10.45
C ALA A 25 -5.58 7.53 -10.65
N SER A 26 -5.20 8.67 -10.06
CA SER A 26 -3.84 9.22 -10.07
C SER A 26 -2.85 8.29 -9.37
N VAL A 27 -3.22 7.77 -8.20
CA VAL A 27 -2.44 6.82 -7.40
C VAL A 27 -2.31 5.48 -8.10
N VAL A 28 -3.39 4.96 -8.68
CA VAL A 28 -3.35 3.73 -9.49
C VAL A 28 -2.37 3.89 -10.66
N SER A 29 -2.47 5.00 -11.39
CA SER A 29 -1.58 5.31 -12.52
C SER A 29 -0.11 5.37 -12.08
N PHE A 30 0.16 6.07 -10.96
CA PHE A 30 1.49 6.17 -10.38
C PHE A 30 2.05 4.80 -10.04
N LEU A 31 1.32 4.00 -9.26
CA LEU A 31 1.75 2.67 -8.80
C LEU A 31 1.98 1.71 -9.96
N MET A 32 1.06 1.65 -10.94
CA MET A 32 1.24 0.81 -12.13
C MET A 32 2.47 1.20 -12.97
N GLY A 33 2.87 2.48 -12.92
CA GLY A 33 4.11 2.99 -13.51
C GLY A 33 5.38 2.51 -12.80
N GLN A 34 5.29 2.10 -11.53
CA GLN A 34 6.42 1.61 -10.75
C GLN A 34 6.78 0.13 -10.99
N ALA A 35 5.87 -0.64 -11.61
CA ALA A 35 6.00 -2.09 -11.73
C ALA A 35 7.34 -2.56 -12.37
N GLN A 36 7.91 -3.62 -11.79
CA GLN A 36 9.15 -4.26 -12.23
C GLN A 36 8.96 -5.10 -13.50
N ARG A 37 9.04 -4.47 -14.67
CA ARG A 37 8.82 -5.14 -15.97
C ARG A 37 10.09 -5.60 -16.69
N GLY A 38 11.27 -5.26 -16.17
CA GLY A 38 12.56 -5.55 -16.80
C GLY A 38 13.37 -6.61 -16.06
N ARG A 39 14.24 -7.34 -16.76
CA ARG A 39 15.16 -8.30 -16.11
C ARG A 39 16.20 -7.62 -15.21
N THR A 40 16.41 -6.32 -15.40
CA THR A 40 17.28 -5.46 -14.58
C THR A 40 16.49 -4.49 -13.71
N SER A 41 15.14 -4.56 -13.72
CA SER A 41 14.33 -3.65 -12.91
C SER A 41 14.48 -3.98 -11.44
N ARG A 42 14.72 -2.95 -10.66
CA ARG A 42 14.95 -2.99 -9.23
C ARG A 42 13.65 -2.81 -8.46
N GLU A 43 13.60 -3.43 -7.30
CA GLU A 43 12.51 -3.26 -6.35
C GLU A 43 12.45 -1.81 -5.86
N ARG A 44 11.24 -1.26 -5.84
CA ARG A 44 10.93 0.10 -5.38
C ARG A 44 10.02 0.01 -4.18
N ILE A 45 10.13 0.97 -3.28
CA ILE A 45 9.32 1.09 -2.07
C ILE A 45 8.87 2.53 -1.89
N GLY A 46 7.76 2.73 -1.19
CA GLY A 46 7.24 4.05 -0.90
C GLY A 46 6.12 4.03 0.12
N GLN A 47 5.48 5.18 0.29
CA GLN A 47 4.47 5.41 1.31
C GLN A 47 3.12 5.81 0.68
N LEU A 48 2.04 5.44 1.36
CA LEU A 48 0.65 5.74 0.99
C LEU A 48 0.06 6.73 1.99
N TYR A 49 -0.70 7.70 1.49
CA TYR A 49 -1.26 8.78 2.29
C TYR A 49 -2.73 9.03 1.98
N SER A 50 -3.45 9.48 3.00
CA SER A 50 -4.85 9.91 2.92
C SER A 50 -5.05 11.27 3.59
N ARG A 51 -5.97 12.08 3.09
CA ARG A 51 -6.40 13.33 3.74
C ARG A 51 -7.37 13.10 4.90
N ASP A 52 -8.10 11.99 4.89
CA ASP A 52 -9.14 11.70 5.88
C ASP A 52 -9.17 10.20 6.24
N LEU A 53 -8.91 9.93 7.51
CA LEU A 53 -8.97 8.58 8.09
C LEU A 53 -10.22 8.32 8.93
N SER A 54 -11.15 9.28 9.00
CA SER A 54 -12.37 9.17 9.80
C SER A 54 -13.55 8.54 9.04
N SER A 55 -13.48 8.53 7.71
CA SER A 55 -14.49 7.94 6.84
C SER A 55 -14.43 6.40 6.81
N THR A 56 -15.55 5.75 6.52
CA THR A 56 -15.60 4.31 6.19
C THR A 56 -15.06 4.02 4.79
N ARG A 57 -14.90 5.04 3.94
CA ARG A 57 -14.22 4.96 2.65
C ARG A 57 -12.88 5.68 2.79
N ILE A 58 -11.82 4.94 3.10
CA ILE A 58 -10.47 5.47 3.23
C ILE A 58 -9.89 5.64 1.83
N VAL A 59 -9.75 6.89 1.39
CA VAL A 59 -9.18 7.22 0.07
C VAL A 59 -7.68 7.41 0.20
N ILE A 60 -6.90 6.71 -0.60
CA ILE A 60 -5.47 6.99 -0.78
C ILE A 60 -5.36 8.09 -1.83
N ASP A 61 -5.12 9.31 -1.35
CA ASP A 61 -4.95 10.53 -2.13
C ASP A 61 -3.56 10.63 -2.77
N ALA A 62 -2.54 10.01 -2.15
CA ALA A 62 -1.18 10.13 -2.62
C ALA A 62 -0.34 8.87 -2.34
N ALA A 63 0.57 8.60 -3.27
CA ALA A 63 1.65 7.64 -3.10
C ALA A 63 2.99 8.32 -3.42
N THR A 64 3.98 8.15 -2.56
CA THR A 64 5.35 8.65 -2.76
C THR A 64 6.28 7.48 -3.04
N GLN A 65 7.41 7.72 -3.72
CA GLN A 65 8.50 6.77 -3.83
C GLN A 65 9.63 7.19 -2.91
N LEU A 66 10.11 6.26 -2.09
CA LEU A 66 11.31 6.45 -1.30
C LEU A 66 12.54 6.09 -2.15
N GLU A 67 13.61 6.86 -1.99
CA GLU A 67 14.92 6.47 -2.51
C GLU A 67 15.49 5.35 -1.63
N PRO A 68 15.72 4.15 -2.18
CA PRO A 68 16.23 3.03 -1.41
C PRO A 68 17.70 3.24 -1.06
N LEU A 69 18.11 2.76 0.12
CA LEU A 69 19.53 2.67 0.49
C LEU A 69 20.23 1.61 -0.36
N GLN A 70 19.60 0.45 -0.48
CA GLN A 70 20.01 -0.62 -1.39
C GLN A 70 18.76 -1.23 -2.00
N SER A 71 18.85 -1.56 -3.28
CA SER A 71 17.76 -2.22 -3.99
C SER A 71 18.33 -3.23 -4.98
N SER A 72 17.77 -4.42 -4.94
CA SER A 72 18.04 -5.52 -5.84
C SER A 72 16.75 -5.93 -6.54
N TYR A 73 16.74 -7.10 -7.18
CA TYR A 73 15.55 -7.61 -7.86
C TYR A 73 14.43 -8.04 -6.91
N ALA A 74 14.76 -8.49 -5.71
CA ALA A 74 13.83 -9.07 -4.73
C ALA A 74 14.19 -8.69 -3.27
N ARG A 75 14.89 -7.57 -3.11
CA ARG A 75 15.11 -6.96 -1.80
C ARG A 75 15.30 -5.47 -1.95
N VAL A 76 14.63 -4.70 -1.09
CA VAL A 76 14.83 -3.26 -0.91
C VAL A 76 15.10 -2.95 0.57
N THR A 77 16.02 -2.03 0.82
CA THR A 77 16.26 -1.44 2.14
C THR A 77 16.15 0.07 2.04
N PHE A 78 15.72 0.71 3.12
CA PHE A 78 15.45 2.14 3.15
C PHE A 78 15.89 2.75 4.48
N ASP A 79 16.00 4.08 4.48
CA ASP A 79 16.40 4.85 5.66
C ASP A 79 15.14 5.22 6.47
N ALA A 80 15.04 4.67 7.68
CA ALA A 80 13.92 4.92 8.58
C ALA A 80 13.79 6.41 8.96
N GLN A 81 14.90 7.15 9.04
CA GLN A 81 14.87 8.59 9.34
C GLN A 81 14.29 9.39 8.17
N ARG A 82 14.68 9.04 6.94
CA ARG A 82 14.10 9.67 5.73
C ARG A 82 12.61 9.38 5.61
N MET A 83 12.22 8.13 5.86
CA MET A 83 10.81 7.75 5.84
C MET A 83 10.01 8.56 6.88
N ALA A 84 10.51 8.68 8.11
CA ALA A 84 9.87 9.48 9.16
C ALA A 84 9.81 10.98 8.82
N ALA A 85 10.88 11.53 8.24
CA ALA A 85 10.92 12.92 7.77
C ALA A 85 9.88 13.17 6.67
N GLU A 86 9.76 12.26 5.68
CA GLU A 86 8.72 12.37 4.65
C GLU A 86 7.32 12.31 5.27
N ARG A 87 7.06 11.40 6.22
CA ARG A 87 5.77 11.36 6.94
C ARG A 87 5.46 12.70 7.62
N ARG A 88 6.45 13.34 8.25
CA ARG A 88 6.28 14.65 8.87
C ARG A 88 5.91 15.73 7.83
N THR A 89 6.66 15.80 6.73
CA THR A 89 6.40 16.76 5.65
C THR A 89 5.03 16.56 5.00
N GLN A 90 4.58 15.32 4.82
CA GLN A 90 3.25 15.04 4.27
C GLN A 90 2.16 15.38 5.29
N PHE A 91 2.37 15.09 6.58
CA PHE A 91 1.43 15.47 7.63
C PHE A 91 1.21 16.98 7.72
N GLU A 92 2.29 17.78 7.59
CA GLU A 92 2.21 19.25 7.51
C GLU A 92 1.39 19.76 6.31
N ARG A 93 1.22 18.93 5.27
CA ARG A 93 0.38 19.19 4.09
C ARG A 93 -1.04 18.64 4.24
N GLY A 94 -1.40 18.12 5.41
CA GLY A 94 -2.71 17.49 5.68
C GLY A 94 -2.84 16.08 5.12
N LEU A 95 -1.72 15.37 4.90
CA LEU A 95 -1.70 13.99 4.43
C LEU A 95 -1.22 13.05 5.54
N HIS A 96 -2.11 12.17 5.98
CA HIS A 96 -1.87 11.17 7.00
C HIS A 96 -1.27 9.91 6.40
N PHE A 97 -0.23 9.36 7.03
CA PHE A 97 0.35 8.09 6.65
C PHE A 97 -0.67 6.96 6.83
N VAL A 98 -0.84 6.12 5.80
CA VAL A 98 -1.74 4.96 5.82
C VAL A 98 -0.97 3.64 5.77
N GLY A 99 0.15 3.62 5.05
CA GLY A 99 0.81 2.36 4.75
C GLY A 99 1.99 2.46 3.82
N LEU A 100 2.53 1.30 3.47
CA LEU A 100 3.66 1.15 2.56
C LEU A 100 3.22 0.48 1.26
N TRP A 101 3.98 0.73 0.21
CA TRP A 101 3.91 -0.07 -1.01
C TRP A 101 5.30 -0.45 -1.48
N HIS A 102 5.43 -1.59 -2.14
CA HIS A 102 6.64 -1.95 -2.87
C HIS A 102 6.32 -2.76 -4.13
N THR A 103 7.32 -3.02 -4.95
CA THR A 103 7.14 -3.76 -6.21
C THR A 103 7.66 -5.19 -6.09
N HIS A 104 6.99 -6.13 -6.74
CA HIS A 104 7.53 -7.46 -6.98
C HIS A 104 7.67 -7.67 -8.50
N PRO A 105 8.64 -8.50 -8.92
CA PRO A 105 8.76 -8.91 -10.32
C PRO A 105 7.70 -9.93 -10.73
N GLU A 106 6.89 -10.44 -9.81
CA GLU A 106 5.84 -11.43 -10.05
C GLU A 106 4.57 -10.78 -10.61
N PRO A 107 3.77 -11.48 -11.43
CA PRO A 107 2.53 -10.93 -11.98
C PRO A 107 1.45 -10.70 -10.91
N GLU A 108 1.23 -11.68 -10.04
CA GLU A 108 0.25 -11.67 -8.95
C GLU A 108 0.99 -11.91 -7.63
N PRO A 109 1.58 -10.85 -7.05
CA PRO A 109 2.54 -11.01 -5.97
C PRO A 109 1.90 -11.47 -4.67
N VAL A 110 2.70 -12.12 -3.83
CA VAL A 110 2.36 -12.46 -2.45
C VAL A 110 3.47 -12.00 -1.51
N PRO A 111 3.16 -11.58 -0.26
CA PRO A 111 4.16 -11.17 0.70
C PRO A 111 5.09 -12.33 1.04
N SER A 112 6.39 -12.07 0.96
CA SER A 112 7.43 -12.93 1.52
C SER A 112 7.41 -12.87 3.06
N GLU A 113 8.23 -13.71 3.70
CA GLU A 113 8.42 -13.65 5.15
C GLU A 113 9.07 -12.33 5.60
N LEU A 114 9.97 -11.76 4.78
CA LEU A 114 10.58 -10.47 5.05
C LEU A 114 9.54 -9.35 4.99
N ASP A 115 8.61 -9.42 4.03
CA ASP A 115 7.54 -8.44 3.88
C ASP A 115 6.57 -8.45 5.07
N ARG A 116 6.24 -9.66 5.59
CA ARG A 116 5.41 -9.81 6.79
C ARG A 116 6.05 -9.12 8.00
N ARG A 117 7.33 -9.40 8.25
CA ARG A 117 8.09 -8.78 9.35
C ARG A 117 8.17 -7.27 9.20
N LEU A 118 8.42 -6.79 7.98
CA LEU A 118 8.44 -5.36 7.69
C LEU A 118 7.08 -4.72 8.00
N ALA A 119 5.99 -5.34 7.58
CA ALA A 119 4.65 -4.84 7.88
C ALA A 119 4.38 -4.82 9.39
N GLU A 120 4.70 -5.90 10.11
CA GLU A 120 4.60 -6.02 11.57
C GLU A 120 5.37 -4.91 12.30
N ASP A 121 6.64 -4.70 11.95
CA ASP A 121 7.49 -3.67 12.54
C ASP A 121 6.88 -2.27 12.37
N HIS A 122 6.34 -1.97 11.19
CA HIS A 122 5.71 -0.68 10.93
C HIS A 122 4.35 -0.52 11.60
N ALA A 123 3.56 -1.59 11.74
CA ALA A 123 2.31 -1.56 12.49
C ALA A 123 2.58 -1.34 13.99
N GLY A 124 3.59 -2.01 14.54
CA GLY A 124 4.02 -1.81 15.93
C GLY A 124 4.52 -0.39 16.20
N ALA A 125 5.29 0.19 15.28
CA ALA A 125 5.73 1.58 15.37
C ALA A 125 4.61 2.62 15.17
N ALA A 126 3.51 2.22 14.52
CA ALA A 126 2.32 3.02 14.30
C ALA A 126 1.21 2.70 15.29
N SER A 127 1.54 2.30 16.53
CA SER A 127 0.58 1.84 17.55
C SER A 127 -0.56 2.83 17.87
N ASP A 128 -0.38 4.12 17.61
CA ASP A 128 -1.44 5.13 17.71
C ASP A 128 -2.53 5.00 16.62
N MET A 129 -2.23 4.29 15.52
CA MET A 129 -3.19 3.91 14.48
C MET A 129 -3.96 2.67 14.92
N ARG A 130 -5.20 2.88 15.40
CA ARG A 130 -6.06 1.84 15.99
C ARG A 130 -6.45 0.69 15.05
N ALA A 131 -6.25 0.80 13.74
CA ALA A 131 -6.70 -0.19 12.76
C ALA A 131 -5.56 -0.95 12.05
N GLY A 132 -4.30 -0.66 12.36
CA GLY A 132 -3.16 -1.21 11.62
C GLY A 132 -2.69 -0.31 10.47
N ILE A 133 -1.85 -0.88 9.58
CA ILE A 133 -1.33 -0.19 8.40
C ILE A 133 -1.68 -0.94 7.12
N VAL A 134 -1.81 -0.21 6.02
CA VAL A 134 -1.92 -0.81 4.68
C VAL A 134 -0.54 -1.24 4.20
N PHE A 135 -0.49 -2.41 3.55
CA PHE A 135 0.71 -2.92 2.94
C PHE A 135 0.37 -3.41 1.51
N MET A 136 0.96 -2.77 0.51
CA MET A 136 0.61 -3.02 -0.89
C MET A 136 1.80 -3.54 -1.69
N ILE A 137 1.55 -4.50 -2.57
CA ILE A 137 2.56 -5.01 -3.50
C ILE A 137 2.10 -4.81 -4.94
N VAL A 138 2.95 -4.18 -5.74
CA VAL A 138 2.76 -3.92 -7.16
C VAL A 138 3.47 -5.00 -7.98
N GLY A 139 2.70 -5.90 -8.56
CA GLY A 139 3.19 -6.91 -9.51
C GLY A 139 3.46 -6.36 -10.91
N ASN A 140 3.96 -7.21 -11.79
CA ASN A 140 4.42 -6.81 -13.12
C ASN A 140 3.34 -6.79 -14.24
N LEU A 141 2.11 -7.26 -13.97
CA LEU A 141 1.04 -7.24 -14.96
C LEU A 141 0.72 -5.81 -15.44
N ARG A 142 0.17 -5.71 -16.64
CA ARG A 142 -0.32 -4.44 -17.22
C ARG A 142 -1.78 -4.14 -16.87
N SER A 143 -2.34 -4.89 -15.93
CA SER A 143 -3.72 -4.75 -15.45
C SER A 143 -3.73 -4.42 -13.96
N SER A 144 -4.81 -3.80 -13.47
CA SER A 144 -5.01 -3.49 -12.04
C SER A 144 -4.93 -4.70 -11.10
N ARG A 145 -5.08 -5.93 -11.61
CA ARG A 145 -4.89 -7.18 -10.86
C ARG A 145 -3.48 -7.34 -10.25
N SER A 146 -2.47 -6.64 -10.76
CA SER A 146 -1.14 -6.65 -10.15
C SER A 146 -1.05 -5.86 -8.85
N LEU A 147 -2.02 -4.98 -8.56
CA LEU A 147 -2.07 -4.20 -7.32
C LEU A 147 -2.76 -5.02 -6.25
N ARG A 148 -1.96 -5.61 -5.35
CA ARG A 148 -2.42 -6.48 -4.27
C ARG A 148 -2.26 -5.76 -2.94
N VAL A 149 -3.26 -5.87 -2.08
CA VAL A 149 -3.35 -5.08 -0.84
C VAL A 149 -3.56 -6.01 0.35
N TRP A 150 -2.88 -5.69 1.44
CA TRP A 150 -3.05 -6.30 2.76
C TRP A 150 -3.21 -5.22 3.82
N VAL A 151 -3.80 -5.59 4.95
CA VAL A 151 -3.81 -4.81 6.18
C VAL A 151 -3.02 -5.59 7.21
N GLN A 152 -2.00 -4.96 7.78
CA GLN A 152 -1.32 -5.48 8.94
C GLN A 152 -1.99 -4.90 10.18
N GLU A 153 -2.64 -5.76 10.95
CA GLU A 153 -3.24 -5.36 12.22
C GLU A 153 -2.16 -4.94 13.22
N SER A 154 -2.42 -3.86 13.97
CA SER A 154 -1.59 -3.49 15.12
C SER A 154 -1.71 -4.58 16.19
N ALA A 155 -0.59 -5.10 16.67
CA ALA A 155 -0.61 -6.04 17.79
C ALA A 155 -1.16 -5.32 19.04
N SER A 156 -2.25 -5.83 19.60
CA SER A 156 -2.73 -5.33 20.89
C SER A 156 -1.77 -5.80 21.99
N PRO A 157 -1.29 -4.92 22.89
CA PRO A 157 -0.46 -5.32 24.03
C PRO A 157 -1.12 -6.38 24.93
N SER A 158 -2.45 -6.48 24.91
CA SER A 158 -3.23 -7.43 25.69
C SER A 158 -3.58 -8.73 24.93
N ALA A 159 -3.35 -8.80 23.62
CA ALA A 159 -3.53 -10.01 22.84
C ALA A 159 -2.19 -10.76 22.75
N ARG A 160 -2.12 -11.99 23.25
CA ARG A 160 -0.96 -12.89 23.05
C ARG A 160 -0.80 -13.39 21.61
N LEU A 161 -1.42 -12.71 20.64
CA LEU A 161 -1.46 -13.06 19.24
C LEU A 161 -0.70 -11.98 18.47
N GLU A 162 0.26 -12.43 17.66
CA GLU A 162 0.95 -11.60 16.68
C GLU A 162 -0.08 -10.94 15.74
N GLY A 163 0.16 -9.68 15.33
CA GLY A 163 -0.71 -8.98 14.40
C GLY A 163 -0.77 -9.73 13.07
N ARG A 164 -1.96 -9.88 12.48
CA ARG A 164 -2.13 -10.65 11.24
C ARG A 164 -2.01 -9.75 10.02
N LEU A 165 -1.35 -10.26 8.99
CA LEU A 165 -1.38 -9.69 7.65
C LEU A 165 -2.58 -10.26 6.87
N LEU A 166 -3.64 -9.48 6.74
CA LEU A 166 -4.91 -9.90 6.15
C LEU A 166 -5.04 -9.38 4.72
N PRO A 167 -5.32 -10.24 3.71
CA PRO A 167 -5.50 -9.79 2.33
C PRO A 167 -6.79 -9.00 2.18
N MET A 168 -6.75 -7.94 1.37
CA MET A 168 -7.94 -7.24 0.90
C MET A 168 -8.27 -7.67 -0.53
N GLU A 169 -9.56 -7.82 -0.81
CA GLU A 169 -10.06 -8.19 -2.13
C GLU A 169 -10.41 -6.96 -2.94
N GLN A 170 -9.95 -6.92 -4.19
CA GLN A 170 -10.33 -5.87 -5.14
C GLN A 170 -11.77 -6.09 -5.58
N VAL A 171 -12.62 -5.08 -5.41
CA VAL A 171 -14.04 -5.14 -5.77
C VAL A 171 -14.25 -4.41 -7.11
N PRO A 172 -15.01 -4.99 -8.05
CA PRO A 172 -15.36 -4.32 -9.30
C PRO A 172 -16.09 -2.99 -9.05
N VAL A 173 -15.80 -1.98 -9.88
CA VAL A 173 -16.37 -0.62 -9.78
C VAL A 173 -17.91 -0.61 -9.74
N GLU A 174 -18.57 -1.59 -10.37
CA GLU A 174 -20.04 -1.71 -10.42
C GLU A 174 -20.71 -2.13 -9.10
N ALA A 175 -19.95 -2.67 -8.14
CA ALA A 175 -20.47 -3.06 -6.83
C ALA A 175 -20.31 -1.95 -5.77
N ALA A 176 -19.41 -0.98 -5.98
CA ALA A 176 -19.09 0.07 -5.02
C ALA A 176 -20.11 1.22 -4.93
N GLN A 177 -21.13 1.24 -5.79
CA GLN A 177 -22.15 2.30 -5.86
C GLN A 177 -23.51 1.91 -5.25
N ARG A 178 -23.59 0.79 -4.52
CA ARG A 178 -24.83 0.28 -3.91
C ARG A 178 -24.77 0.10 -2.38
N GLY A 179 -24.01 0.96 -1.69
CA GLY A 179 -23.95 1.02 -0.22
C GLY A 179 -24.39 2.38 0.29
#